data_AF-B4MM27-F1
#
_entry.id   AF-B4MM27-F1
#
_cell.length_a   1.000
_cell.length_b   1.000
_cell.length_c   1.000
_cell.angle_alpha   90.00
_cell.angle_beta   90.00
_cell.angle_gamma   90.00
#
_symmetry.space_group_name_H-M   'P 1'
#
loop_
_entity.id
_entity.type
_entity.pdbx_description
1 polymer ?
#
loop_
_entity_poly.entity_id
_entity_poly.type
_entity_poly.pdbx_seq_one_letter_code
_entity_poly.pdbx_strand_id
1 'polypeptide(L)'
;MEINRMINQSLRHQLSGQLSKYTNVMKGWQYRWFTVDPKTGFLSYYLCDSAAVGDDIAPSPHVLASAPRGQVQLAGAVVYPSDEDSRTFSIACASGDTVKLRANDARARQEWVDGLRAVVESHTKAMDISNSSPLPPRELLAASDAMVSARQALFLTEQCNASLARAIENIECASFTPTDPDLLLLKAISTASTQCLHQCLSLLQRHQEINQPPPPTNETIPIAPVLL
;
A
#
# COMPACT_ATOMS: atom_id res chain seq x y z
N MET A 1 4.39 23.17 16.58
CA MET A 1 5.21 22.01 17.00
C MET A 1 4.47 20.99 17.85
N GLU A 2 3.27 21.28 18.40
CA GLU A 2 2.55 20.34 19.30
C GLU A 2 1.77 19.22 18.58
N ILE A 3 1.37 19.41 17.32
CA ILE A 3 0.61 18.42 16.56
C ILE A 3 1.44 17.15 16.32
N ASN A 4 2.73 17.30 15.97
CA ASN A 4 3.67 16.18 15.85
C ASN A 4 3.88 15.43 17.17
N ARG A 5 3.68 16.11 18.32
CA ARG A 5 3.87 15.52 19.65
C ARG A 5 2.68 14.68 20.09
N MET A 6 1.45 15.07 19.70
CA MET A 6 0.23 14.28 19.95
C MET A 6 0.12 13.07 19.02
N ILE A 7 0.51 13.19 17.74
CA ILE A 7 0.60 12.04 16.82
C ILE A 7 1.68 11.05 17.30
N ASN A 8 2.82 11.54 17.80
CA ASN A 8 3.83 10.69 18.43
C ASN A 8 3.37 10.05 19.74
N GLN A 9 2.37 10.61 20.43
CA GLN A 9 1.80 10.02 21.64
C GLN A 9 0.81 8.88 21.34
N SER A 10 0.09 8.91 20.21
CA SER A 10 -0.72 7.75 19.79
C SER A 10 0.15 6.59 19.29
N LEU A 11 1.28 6.88 18.63
CA LEU A 11 2.31 5.91 18.24
C LEU A 11 3.01 5.20 19.42
N ARG A 12 2.80 5.66 20.67
CA ARG A 12 3.39 5.05 21.87
C ARG A 12 2.52 3.98 22.51
N HIS A 13 1.26 3.84 22.14
CA HIS A 13 0.48 2.69 22.58
C HIS A 13 0.92 1.51 21.72
N GLN A 14 1.73 0.63 22.30
CA GLN A 14 2.16 -0.62 21.70
C GLN A 14 0.89 -1.41 21.36
N LEU A 15 0.48 -1.35 20.08
CA LEU A 15 -0.78 -1.90 19.60
C LEU A 15 -0.72 -3.42 19.81
N SER A 16 -1.34 -3.88 20.89
CA SER A 16 -1.26 -5.26 21.34
C SER A 16 -2.62 -5.72 21.83
N GLY A 17 -2.93 -6.99 21.58
CA GLY A 17 -4.24 -7.52 21.90
C GLY A 17 -4.54 -8.81 21.18
N GLN A 18 -5.66 -9.41 21.57
CA GLN A 18 -6.14 -10.67 21.01
C GLN A 18 -6.92 -10.44 19.71
N LEU A 19 -6.51 -11.14 18.65
CA LEU A 19 -7.22 -11.17 17.38
C LEU A 19 -7.41 -12.62 16.92
N SER A 20 -8.48 -12.84 16.17
CA SER A 20 -8.70 -14.11 15.48
C SER A 20 -7.95 -14.09 14.14
N LYS A 21 -6.97 -14.97 13.95
CA LYS A 21 -6.25 -15.16 12.69
C LYS A 21 -6.88 -16.29 11.87
N TYR A 22 -7.16 -16.03 10.60
CA TYR A 22 -7.55 -17.10 9.67
C TYR A 22 -6.34 -17.99 9.34
N THR A 23 -6.51 -19.31 9.46
CA THR A 23 -5.42 -20.28 9.24
C THR A 23 -5.65 -21.15 8.00
N ASN A 24 -6.71 -21.95 7.97
CA ASN A 24 -7.11 -22.75 6.81
C ASN A 24 -8.60 -23.13 6.95
N VAL A 25 -9.25 -23.60 5.89
CA VAL A 25 -10.64 -24.07 5.87
C VAL A 25 -10.91 -25.12 6.96
N MET A 26 -9.93 -25.98 7.23
CA MET A 26 -10.07 -27.07 8.23
C MET A 26 -10.02 -26.57 9.68
N LYS A 27 -9.24 -25.52 9.98
CA LYS A 27 -9.05 -25.00 11.35
C LYS A 27 -9.78 -23.69 11.61
N GLY A 28 -10.24 -23.01 10.56
CA GLY A 28 -10.90 -21.72 10.61
C GLY A 28 -10.09 -20.62 11.28
N TRP A 29 -10.81 -19.82 12.07
CA TRP A 29 -10.31 -18.70 12.86
C TRP A 29 -9.70 -19.20 14.17
N GLN A 30 -8.50 -18.73 14.50
CA GLN A 30 -7.83 -19.06 15.75
C GLN A 30 -7.44 -17.79 16.52
N TYR A 31 -7.73 -17.75 17.81
CA TYR A 31 -7.28 -16.67 18.68
C TYR A 31 -5.76 -16.68 18.82
N ARG A 32 -5.16 -15.54 18.57
CA ARG A 32 -3.72 -15.29 18.78
C ARG A 32 -3.53 -13.92 19.38
N TRP A 33 -2.54 -13.81 20.24
CA TRP A 33 -2.14 -12.51 20.74
C TRP A 33 -1.20 -11.87 19.72
N PHE A 34 -1.53 -10.65 19.30
CA PHE A 34 -0.74 -9.87 18.38
C PHE A 34 -0.10 -8.70 19.12
N THR A 35 1.12 -8.37 18.73
CA THR A 35 1.83 -7.18 19.20
C THR A 35 2.48 -6.51 18.00
N VAL A 36 2.25 -5.21 17.88
CA VAL A 36 2.97 -4.37 16.93
C VAL A 36 4.09 -3.67 17.67
N ASP A 37 5.29 -3.79 17.14
CA ASP A 37 6.40 -2.96 17.57
C ASP A 37 6.53 -1.75 16.62
N PRO A 38 6.14 -0.53 17.06
CA PRO A 38 6.22 0.66 16.23
C PRO A 38 7.66 1.07 15.93
N LYS A 39 8.66 0.61 16.71
CA LYS A 39 10.07 0.95 16.46
C LYS A 39 10.68 0.11 15.37
N THR A 40 10.38 -1.18 15.36
CA THR A 40 10.95 -2.14 14.40
C THR A 40 10.04 -2.37 13.19
N GLY A 41 8.76 -2.01 13.28
CA GLY A 41 7.80 -2.17 12.18
C GLY A 41 7.35 -3.62 11.98
N PHE A 42 7.54 -4.48 12.98
CA PHE A 42 7.09 -5.87 12.94
C PHE A 42 5.76 -6.05 13.68
N LEU A 43 4.86 -6.79 13.05
CA LEU A 43 3.68 -7.39 13.67
C LEU A 43 4.02 -8.83 14.03
N SER A 44 4.15 -9.10 15.33
CA SER A 44 4.43 -10.43 15.87
C SER A 44 3.17 -11.06 16.45
N TYR A 45 3.04 -12.37 16.34
CA TYR A 45 1.95 -13.10 16.98
C TYR A 45 2.43 -14.27 17.83
N TYR A 46 1.69 -14.51 18.91
CA TYR A 46 1.96 -15.52 19.93
C TYR A 46 0.76 -16.46 20.06
N LEU A 47 1.05 -17.74 20.30
CA LEU A 47 0.02 -18.72 20.62
C LEU A 47 -0.37 -18.53 22.08
N CYS A 48 -1.65 -18.21 22.32
CA CYS A 48 -2.19 -18.24 23.67
C CYS A 48 -2.69 -19.66 23.94
N ASP A 49 -2.32 -20.24 25.08
CA ASP A 49 -2.91 -21.52 25.48
C ASP A 49 -4.37 -21.26 25.85
N SER A 50 -5.27 -21.98 25.18
CA SER A 50 -6.72 -21.86 25.33
C SER A 50 -7.21 -22.28 26.73
N ALA A 51 -6.33 -22.74 27.62
CA ALA A 51 -6.66 -23.02 29.01
C ALA A 51 -6.76 -21.76 29.90
N ALA A 52 -6.26 -20.61 29.45
CA ALA A 52 -6.43 -19.33 30.14
C ALA A 52 -7.71 -18.61 29.66
N VAL A 53 -8.86 -19.28 29.76
CA VAL A 53 -10.18 -18.67 29.51
C VAL A 53 -10.59 -17.86 30.75
N GLY A 54 -10.02 -16.67 30.86
CA GLY A 54 -10.51 -15.59 31.72
C GLY A 54 -10.41 -14.31 30.91
N ASP A 55 -11.55 -13.68 30.65
CA ASP A 55 -11.85 -12.71 29.58
C ASP A 55 -10.99 -11.42 29.54
N ASP A 56 -9.99 -11.25 30.42
CA ASP A 56 -9.30 -9.95 30.61
C ASP A 56 -7.80 -10.07 30.96
N ILE A 57 -7.15 -11.21 30.72
CA ILE A 57 -5.75 -11.40 31.15
C ILE A 57 -4.85 -11.53 29.93
N ALA A 58 -4.10 -10.45 29.64
CA ALA A 58 -2.98 -10.48 28.72
C ALA A 58 -2.09 -11.71 29.01
N PRO A 59 -1.59 -12.43 27.99
CA PRO A 59 -0.73 -13.58 28.21
C PRO A 59 0.44 -13.18 29.11
N SER A 60 0.75 -14.04 30.08
CA SER A 60 1.80 -13.76 31.07
C SER A 60 3.07 -13.20 30.40
N PRO A 61 3.77 -12.21 31.00
CA PRO A 61 4.94 -11.57 30.40
C PRO A 61 6.00 -12.56 29.92
N HIS A 62 6.07 -13.75 30.52
CA HIS A 62 6.96 -14.83 30.12
C HIS A 62 6.61 -15.47 28.76
N VAL A 63 5.34 -15.52 28.35
CA VAL A 63 4.92 -16.02 27.02
C VAL A 63 5.20 -14.99 25.93
N LEU A 64 4.99 -13.70 26.23
CA LEU A 64 5.37 -12.59 25.34
C LEU A 64 6.89 -12.43 25.22
N ALA A 65 7.64 -12.86 26.24
CA ALA A 65 9.10 -12.97 26.21
C ALA A 65 9.62 -14.23 25.48
N SER A 66 8.73 -15.18 25.12
CA SER A 66 9.09 -16.31 24.26
C SER A 66 9.27 -15.86 22.81
N ALA A 67 9.93 -16.67 21.99
CA ALA A 67 10.09 -16.35 20.57
C ALA A 67 8.71 -16.25 19.89
N PRO A 68 8.44 -15.19 19.10
CA PRO A 68 7.17 -15.06 18.40
C PRO A 68 6.98 -16.25 17.46
N ARG A 69 5.76 -16.78 17.40
CA ARG A 69 5.45 -17.93 16.52
C ARG A 69 5.57 -17.55 15.05
N GLY A 70 5.35 -16.29 14.74
CA GLY A 70 5.66 -15.68 13.47
C GLY A 70 5.63 -14.16 13.60
N GLN A 71 6.40 -13.51 12.74
CA GLN A 71 6.45 -12.06 12.62
C GLN A 71 6.26 -11.68 11.15
N VAL A 72 5.66 -10.52 10.94
CA VAL A 72 5.35 -9.97 9.62
C VAL A 72 5.88 -8.54 9.57
N GLN A 73 6.55 -8.18 8.48
CA GLN A 73 7.03 -6.82 8.27
C GLN A 73 5.87 -5.94 7.77
N LEU A 74 5.64 -4.83 8.46
CA LEU A 74 4.60 -3.86 8.10
C LEU A 74 5.09 -2.82 7.09
N ALA A 75 6.40 -2.68 6.89
CA ALA A 75 6.93 -1.76 5.89
C ALA A 75 6.48 -2.17 4.48
N GLY A 76 5.85 -1.24 3.74
CA GLY A 76 5.23 -1.52 2.45
C GLY A 76 3.98 -2.42 2.48
N ALA A 77 3.47 -2.81 3.67
CA ALA A 77 2.23 -3.56 3.77
C ALA A 77 1.00 -2.66 3.53
N VAL A 78 -0.12 -3.24 3.14
CA VAL A 78 -1.40 -2.53 2.95
C VAL A 78 -2.45 -3.15 3.85
N VAL A 79 -3.10 -2.32 4.66
CA VAL A 79 -4.14 -2.75 5.60
C VAL A 79 -5.49 -2.25 5.11
N TYR A 80 -6.42 -3.16 4.85
CA TYR A 80 -7.76 -2.84 4.39
C TYR A 80 -8.83 -3.56 5.24
N PRO A 81 -9.89 -2.85 5.67
CA PRO A 81 -11.03 -3.48 6.31
C PRO A 81 -11.78 -4.34 5.28
N SER A 82 -12.39 -5.44 5.75
CA SER A 82 -13.32 -6.23 4.94
C SER A 82 -14.66 -5.49 4.82
N ASP A 83 -15.33 -5.60 3.67
CA ASP A 83 -16.72 -5.13 3.47
C ASP A 83 -17.76 -6.19 3.89
N GLU A 84 -17.36 -7.47 3.90
CA GLU A 84 -18.21 -8.61 4.29
C GLU A 84 -18.71 -8.54 5.74
N ASP A 85 -17.92 -7.99 6.67
CA ASP A 85 -18.32 -7.84 8.07
C ASP A 85 -17.64 -6.69 8.81
N SER A 86 -18.22 -6.28 9.93
CA SER A 86 -17.76 -5.12 10.72
C SER A 86 -16.55 -5.40 11.63
N ARG A 87 -16.00 -6.61 11.64
CA ARG A 87 -14.97 -7.07 12.59
C ARG A 87 -13.69 -7.57 11.90
N THR A 88 -13.74 -7.89 10.62
CA THR A 88 -12.64 -8.46 9.85
C THR A 88 -11.87 -7.39 9.08
N PHE A 89 -10.56 -7.59 8.98
CA PHE A 89 -9.64 -6.81 8.17
C PHE A 89 -8.49 -7.69 7.68
N SER A 90 -7.82 -7.24 6.62
CA SER A 90 -6.71 -7.98 6.02
C SER A 90 -5.48 -7.10 5.91
N ILE A 91 -4.32 -7.73 6.09
CA ILE A 91 -3.00 -7.13 5.94
C ILE A 91 -2.32 -7.82 4.76
N ALA A 92 -2.15 -7.11 3.65
CA ALA A 92 -1.35 -7.56 2.52
C ALA A 92 0.10 -7.10 2.73
N CYS A 93 1.02 -8.03 2.92
CA CYS A 93 2.42 -7.74 3.19
C CYS A 93 3.16 -7.45 1.88
N ALA A 94 4.26 -6.69 1.94
CA ALA A 94 5.11 -6.47 0.78
C ALA A 94 5.73 -7.78 0.23
N SER A 95 5.79 -8.85 1.03
CA SER A 95 6.20 -10.19 0.59
C SER A 95 5.20 -10.88 -0.35
N GLY A 96 3.98 -10.35 -0.47
CA GLY A 96 2.86 -10.98 -1.18
C GLY A 96 1.95 -11.83 -0.28
N ASP A 97 2.32 -12.05 0.98
CA ASP A 97 1.48 -12.78 1.93
C ASP A 97 0.32 -11.93 2.43
N THR A 98 -0.89 -12.49 2.45
CA THR A 98 -2.06 -11.81 3.04
C THR A 98 -2.48 -12.48 4.34
N VAL A 99 -2.59 -11.68 5.41
CA VAL A 99 -3.04 -12.13 6.73
C VAL A 99 -4.43 -11.58 6.99
N LYS A 100 -5.42 -12.47 7.07
CA LYS A 100 -6.79 -12.13 7.47
C LYS A 100 -6.93 -12.21 8.99
N LEU A 101 -7.39 -11.11 9.59
CA LEU A 101 -7.54 -10.93 11.03
C LEU A 101 -8.96 -10.46 11.36
N ARG A 102 -9.47 -10.87 12.51
CA ARG A 102 -10.78 -10.49 13.02
C ARG A 102 -10.65 -9.97 14.44
N ALA A 103 -11.13 -8.75 14.67
CA ALA A 103 -11.19 -8.11 15.97
C ALA A 103 -12.46 -8.53 16.73
N ASN A 104 -12.52 -8.18 18.02
CA ASN A 104 -13.69 -8.48 18.85
C ASN A 104 -14.93 -7.73 18.37
N ASP A 105 -14.76 -6.43 18.07
CA ASP A 105 -15.82 -5.49 17.69
C ASP A 105 -15.36 -4.52 16.60
N ALA A 106 -16.33 -3.79 16.03
CA ALA A 106 -16.08 -2.81 14.98
C ALA A 106 -15.17 -1.65 15.40
N ARG A 107 -15.26 -1.21 16.66
CA ARG A 107 -14.37 -0.20 17.22
C ARG A 107 -12.93 -0.71 17.33
N ALA A 108 -12.75 -1.89 17.93
CA ALA A 108 -11.43 -2.51 18.04
C ALA A 108 -10.81 -2.75 16.65
N ARG A 109 -11.60 -3.21 15.67
CA ARG A 109 -11.14 -3.33 14.28
C ARG A 109 -10.59 -2.00 13.77
N GLN A 110 -11.32 -0.90 13.98
CA GLN A 110 -10.91 0.41 13.50
C GLN A 110 -9.60 0.87 14.16
N GLU A 111 -9.49 0.72 15.49
CA GLU A 111 -8.24 1.03 16.23
C GLU A 111 -7.06 0.21 15.70
N TRP A 112 -7.26 -1.09 15.42
CA TRP A 112 -6.23 -1.94 14.84
C TRP A 112 -5.83 -1.49 13.43
N VAL A 113 -6.80 -1.21 12.57
CA VAL A 113 -6.56 -0.76 11.19
C VAL A 113 -5.82 0.58 11.17
N ASP A 114 -6.27 1.55 11.97
CA ASP A 114 -5.67 2.88 12.02
C ASP A 114 -4.26 2.84 12.63
N GLY A 115 -4.07 2.07 13.70
CA GLY A 115 -2.76 1.88 14.32
C GLY A 115 -1.76 1.19 13.38
N LEU A 116 -2.18 0.12 12.71
CA LEU A 116 -1.34 -0.58 11.74
C LEU A 116 -0.99 0.31 10.54
N ARG A 117 -1.96 1.06 9.99
CA ARG A 117 -1.71 2.00 8.89
C ARG A 117 -0.71 3.08 9.29
N ALA A 118 -0.81 3.63 10.50
CA ALA A 118 0.14 4.63 10.98
C ALA A 118 1.57 4.06 11.08
N VAL A 119 1.72 2.82 11.56
CA VAL A 119 3.03 2.14 11.64
C VAL A 119 3.59 1.84 10.24
N VAL A 120 2.76 1.31 9.34
CA VAL A 120 3.10 1.08 7.93
C VAL A 120 3.58 2.38 7.30
N GLU A 121 2.81 3.47 7.39
CA GLU A 121 3.14 4.75 6.76
C GLU A 121 4.44 5.32 7.33
N SER A 122 4.61 5.29 8.65
CA SER A 122 5.83 5.76 9.31
C SER A 122 7.06 4.97 8.86
N HIS A 123 6.96 3.64 8.74
CA HIS A 123 8.08 2.78 8.33
C HIS A 123 8.37 2.86 6.84
N THR A 124 7.34 2.88 5.99
CA THR A 124 7.50 3.10 4.55
C THR A 124 8.16 4.45 4.28
N LYS A 125 7.74 5.51 4.98
CA LYS A 125 8.36 6.84 4.85
C LYS A 125 9.80 6.86 5.38
N ALA A 126 10.10 6.18 6.48
CA ALA A 126 11.47 6.06 6.97
C ALA A 126 12.36 5.28 6.00
N MET A 127 11.83 4.23 5.36
CA MET A 127 12.51 3.50 4.29
C MET A 127 12.73 4.37 3.04
N ASP A 128 11.74 5.17 2.66
CA ASP A 128 11.84 6.11 1.53
C ASP A 128 12.86 7.23 1.80
N ILE A 129 12.93 7.74 3.03
CA ILE A 129 13.97 8.70 3.45
C ILE A 129 15.36 8.06 3.47
N SER A 130 15.51 6.79 3.86
CA SER A 130 16.79 6.09 3.72
C SER A 130 17.15 5.76 2.26
N ASN A 131 16.13 5.54 1.42
CA ASN A 131 16.25 5.36 -0.03
C ASN A 131 16.28 6.69 -0.80
N SER A 132 16.27 7.85 -0.11
CA SER A 132 16.57 9.15 -0.73
C SER A 132 18.07 9.34 -0.99
N SER A 133 18.87 8.28 -0.86
CA SER A 133 20.08 8.18 -1.66
C SER A 133 19.63 7.98 -3.10
N PRO A 134 20.06 8.83 -4.06
CA PRO A 134 19.66 8.68 -5.45
C PRO A 134 19.86 7.23 -5.87
N LEU A 135 18.79 6.62 -6.40
CA LEU A 135 18.81 5.27 -6.94
C LEU A 135 20.12 5.10 -7.74
N PRO A 136 20.86 4.00 -7.57
CA PRO A 136 22.09 3.79 -8.32
C PRO A 136 21.79 3.99 -9.82
N PRO A 137 22.73 4.55 -10.61
CA PRO A 137 22.47 4.97 -11.99
C PRO A 137 21.73 3.92 -12.86
N ARG A 138 21.99 2.63 -12.59
CA ARG A 138 21.32 1.49 -13.23
C ARG A 138 19.81 1.45 -12.99
N GLU A 139 19.36 1.76 -11.77
CA GLU A 139 17.94 1.73 -11.41
C GLU A 139 17.20 2.98 -11.90
N LEU A 140 17.87 4.14 -11.97
CA LEU A 140 17.32 5.33 -12.63
C LEU A 140 17.09 5.08 -14.13
N LEU A 141 18.05 4.43 -14.79
CA LEU A 141 17.91 4.01 -16.20
C LEU A 141 16.75 3.02 -16.35
N ALA A 142 16.68 1.98 -15.51
CA ALA A 142 15.59 1.02 -15.55
C ALA A 142 14.22 1.65 -15.30
N ALA A 143 14.11 2.59 -14.36
CA ALA A 143 12.89 3.34 -14.10
C ALA A 143 12.51 4.24 -15.28
N SER A 144 13.49 4.88 -15.93
CA SER A 144 13.28 5.67 -17.15
C SER A 144 12.78 4.81 -18.31
N ASP A 145 13.40 3.66 -18.54
CA ASP A 145 13.00 2.70 -19.58
C ASP A 145 11.60 2.16 -19.32
N ALA A 146 11.28 1.82 -18.06
CA ALA A 146 9.95 1.39 -17.65
C ALA A 146 8.89 2.47 -17.93
N MET A 147 9.19 3.74 -17.69
CA MET A 147 8.28 4.84 -18.03
C MET A 147 8.09 5.03 -19.53
N VAL A 148 9.16 4.88 -20.33
CA VAL A 148 9.06 4.93 -21.80
C VAL A 148 8.17 3.79 -22.29
N SER A 149 8.39 2.59 -21.77
CA SER A 149 7.57 1.42 -22.07
C SER A 149 6.11 1.63 -21.67
N ALA A 150 5.84 2.20 -20.49
CA ALA A 150 4.48 2.51 -20.04
C ALA A 150 3.79 3.53 -20.95
N ARG A 151 4.48 4.57 -21.41
CA ARG A 151 3.95 5.53 -22.40
C ARG A 151 3.60 4.85 -23.72
N GLN A 152 4.49 3.99 -24.21
CA GLN A 152 4.25 3.27 -25.46
C GLN A 152 3.06 2.30 -25.34
N ALA A 153 2.96 1.57 -24.23
CA ALA A 153 1.84 0.69 -23.96
C ALA A 153 0.52 1.46 -23.92
N LEU A 154 0.48 2.63 -23.26
CA LEU A 154 -0.72 3.46 -23.22
C LEU A 154 -1.14 4.00 -24.57
N PHE A 155 -0.18 4.42 -25.40
CA PHE A 155 -0.46 4.84 -26.77
C PHE A 155 -1.08 3.70 -27.61
N LEU A 156 -0.62 2.46 -27.43
CA LEU A 156 -1.22 1.29 -28.07
C LEU A 156 -2.62 1.02 -27.53
N THR A 157 -2.83 1.14 -26.21
CA THR A 157 -4.15 1.00 -25.58
C THR A 157 -5.14 2.03 -26.12
N GLU A 158 -4.71 3.29 -26.30
CA GLU A 158 -5.51 4.36 -26.88
C GLU A 158 -5.92 4.05 -28.32
N GLN A 159 -5.00 3.54 -29.15
CA GLN A 159 -5.32 3.08 -30.49
C GLN A 159 -6.32 1.92 -30.50
N CYS A 160 -6.17 0.97 -29.58
CA CYS A 160 -7.12 -0.13 -29.42
C CYS A 160 -8.51 0.39 -29.02
N ASN A 161 -8.61 1.33 -28.08
CA ASN A 161 -9.87 1.96 -27.68
C ASN A 161 -10.52 2.71 -28.86
N ALA A 162 -9.74 3.46 -29.65
CA ALA A 162 -10.24 4.15 -30.83
C ALA A 162 -10.67 3.19 -31.95
N SER A 163 -10.01 2.05 -32.09
CA SER A 163 -10.40 0.98 -33.02
C SER A 163 -11.72 0.33 -32.58
N LEU A 164 -11.85 0.02 -31.29
CA LEU A 164 -13.07 -0.55 -30.69
C LEU A 164 -14.26 0.39 -30.86
N ALA A 165 -14.08 1.69 -30.60
CA ALA A 165 -15.11 2.69 -30.82
C ALA A 165 -15.61 2.72 -32.27
N ARG A 166 -14.67 2.68 -33.24
CA ARG A 166 -14.99 2.62 -34.67
C ARG A 166 -15.66 1.30 -35.06
N ALA A 167 -15.25 0.17 -34.48
CA ALA A 167 -15.88 -1.11 -34.72
C ALA A 167 -17.34 -1.10 -34.27
N ILE A 168 -17.63 -0.56 -33.08
CA ILE A 168 -19.00 -0.44 -32.55
C ILE A 168 -19.86 0.47 -33.43
N GLU A 169 -19.31 1.60 -33.89
CA GLU A 169 -20.02 2.54 -34.77
C GLU A 169 -20.36 1.94 -36.14
N ASN A 170 -19.54 1.01 -36.63
CA ASN A 170 -19.72 0.35 -37.93
C ASN A 170 -20.24 -1.10 -37.80
N ILE A 171 -20.92 -1.44 -36.69
CA ILE A 171 -21.53 -2.76 -36.53
C ILE A 171 -22.67 -2.91 -37.55
N GLU A 172 -22.48 -3.82 -38.50
CA GLU A 172 -23.52 -4.33 -39.39
C GLU A 172 -23.89 -5.75 -38.92
N CYS A 173 -24.71 -5.84 -37.86
CA CYS A 173 -25.16 -7.12 -37.30
C CYS A 173 -26.68 -7.09 -37.08
N ALA A 174 -27.36 -8.20 -37.40
CA ALA A 174 -28.82 -8.29 -37.22
C ALA A 174 -29.25 -8.31 -35.73
N SER A 175 -28.33 -8.65 -34.82
CA SER A 175 -28.61 -8.83 -33.38
C SER A 175 -28.17 -7.66 -32.50
N PHE A 176 -27.33 -6.76 -32.99
CA PHE A 176 -26.78 -5.65 -32.20
C PHE A 176 -26.83 -4.36 -32.99
N THR A 177 -27.22 -3.28 -32.32
CA THR A 177 -27.19 -1.93 -32.90
C THR A 177 -26.07 -1.11 -32.26
N PRO A 178 -25.49 -0.12 -32.96
CA PRO A 178 -24.51 0.79 -32.37
C PRO A 178 -25.01 1.56 -31.12
N THR A 179 -26.33 1.63 -30.95
CA THR A 179 -27.02 2.24 -29.79
C THR A 179 -27.35 1.25 -28.69
N ASP A 180 -26.91 0.00 -28.80
CA ASP A 180 -27.14 -1.03 -27.79
C ASP A 180 -26.52 -0.63 -26.44
N PRO A 181 -27.26 -0.75 -25.31
CA PRO A 181 -26.80 -0.29 -24.01
C PRO A 181 -25.53 -0.99 -23.53
N ASP A 182 -25.34 -2.28 -23.85
CA ASP A 182 -24.15 -3.02 -23.43
C ASP A 182 -22.92 -2.59 -24.23
N LEU A 183 -23.08 -2.30 -25.53
CA LEU A 183 -22.01 -1.77 -26.38
C LEU A 183 -21.62 -0.34 -26.00
N LEU A 184 -22.60 0.49 -25.66
CA LEU A 184 -22.35 1.85 -25.15
C LEU A 184 -21.65 1.82 -23.78
N LEU A 185 -22.07 0.90 -22.90
CA LEU A 185 -21.42 0.69 -21.61
C LEU A 185 -19.98 0.21 -21.80
N LEU A 186 -19.74 -0.75 -22.70
CA LEU A 186 -18.40 -1.23 -23.03
C LEU A 186 -17.49 -0.10 -23.53
N LYS A 187 -17.99 0.74 -24.45
CA LYS A 187 -17.26 1.92 -24.96
C LYS A 187 -16.96 2.93 -23.87
N ALA A 188 -17.93 3.19 -22.99
CA ALA A 188 -17.78 4.11 -21.86
C ALA A 188 -16.73 3.60 -20.87
N ILE A 189 -16.79 2.32 -20.49
CA ILE A 189 -15.81 1.68 -19.59
C ILE A 189 -14.43 1.71 -20.24
N SER A 190 -14.29 1.30 -21.50
CA SER A 190 -12.99 1.26 -22.19
C SER A 190 -12.33 2.64 -22.27
N THR A 191 -13.14 3.68 -22.55
CA THR A 191 -12.68 5.07 -22.56
C THR A 191 -12.29 5.54 -21.16
N ALA A 192 -13.12 5.28 -20.15
CA ALA A 192 -12.83 5.67 -18.77
C ALA A 192 -11.58 4.95 -18.21
N SER A 193 -11.39 3.67 -18.52
CA SER A 193 -10.18 2.91 -18.15
C SER A 193 -8.93 3.51 -18.78
N THR A 194 -8.98 3.83 -20.08
CA THR A 194 -7.86 4.46 -20.79
C THR A 194 -7.50 5.81 -20.15
N GLN A 195 -8.51 6.65 -19.86
CA GLN A 195 -8.31 7.94 -19.20
C GLN A 195 -7.73 7.80 -17.79
N CYS A 196 -8.22 6.84 -17.00
CA CYS A 196 -7.71 6.55 -15.67
C CYS A 196 -6.21 6.19 -15.72
N LEU A 197 -5.81 5.35 -16.68
CA LEU A 197 -4.41 4.98 -16.85
C LEU A 197 -3.52 6.17 -17.21
N HIS A 198 -4.00 7.08 -18.08
CA HIS A 198 -3.29 8.34 -18.37
C HIS A 198 -3.11 9.21 -17.12
N GLN A 199 -4.16 9.33 -16.30
CA GLN A 199 -4.08 10.07 -15.04
C GLN A 199 -3.07 9.44 -14.08
N CYS A 200 -3.09 8.11 -13.92
CA CYS A 200 -2.10 7.38 -13.11
C CYS A 200 -0.67 7.63 -13.58
N LEU A 201 -0.41 7.54 -14.90
CA LEU A 201 0.93 7.82 -15.43
C LEU A 201 1.38 9.26 -15.13
N SER A 202 0.48 10.24 -15.29
CA SER A 202 0.79 11.64 -15.01
C SER A 202 1.15 11.89 -13.54
N LEU A 203 0.52 11.17 -12.61
CA LEU A 203 0.83 11.23 -11.18
C LEU A 203 2.20 10.64 -10.89
N LEU A 204 2.54 9.52 -11.54
CA LEU A 204 3.85 8.89 -11.41
C LEU A 204 4.98 9.78 -11.95
N GLN A 205 4.77 10.44 -13.10
CA GLN A 205 5.74 11.38 -13.67
C GLN A 205 5.99 12.57 -12.74
N ARG A 206 4.92 13.18 -12.22
CA ARG A 206 5.04 14.30 -11.27
C ARG A 206 5.77 13.90 -10.00
N HIS A 207 5.53 12.69 -9.50
CA HIS A 207 6.22 12.18 -8.33
C HIS A 207 7.73 12.01 -8.57
N GLN A 208 8.13 11.56 -9.76
CA GLN A 208 9.55 11.48 -10.11
C GLN A 208 10.22 12.86 -10.23
N GLU A 209 9.54 13.85 -10.82
CA GLU A 209 10.05 15.22 -10.91
C GLU A 209 10.27 15.84 -9.51
N ILE A 210 9.36 15.59 -8.57
CA ILE A 210 9.46 16.06 -7.18
C ILE A 210 10.64 15.40 -6.45
N ASN A 211 10.95 14.15 -6.78
CA ASN A 211 12.02 13.39 -6.13
C ASN A 211 13.38 13.51 -6.83
N GLN A 212 13.50 14.26 -7.94
CA GLN A 212 14.81 14.58 -8.53
C GLN A 212 15.45 15.74 -7.75
N PRO A 213 16.76 15.64 -7.40
CA PRO A 213 17.48 16.76 -6.82
C PRO A 213 17.48 17.96 -7.79
N PRO A 214 17.42 19.20 -7.28
CA PRO A 214 17.43 20.38 -8.13
C PRO A 214 18.67 20.37 -9.03
N PRO A 215 18.56 20.83 -10.29
CA PRO A 215 19.72 20.94 -11.16
C PRO A 215 20.78 21.82 -10.48
N PRO A 216 22.08 21.50 -10.61
CA PRO A 216 23.13 22.33 -10.03
C PRO A 216 22.97 23.74 -10.59
N THR A 217 22.63 24.68 -9.73
CA THR A 217 22.70 26.10 -10.05
C THR A 217 24.14 26.38 -10.43
N ASN A 218 24.34 26.82 -11.68
CA ASN A 218 25.61 27.27 -12.21
C ASN A 218 26.06 28.48 -11.38
N GLU A 219 26.73 28.25 -10.24
CA GLU A 219 27.41 29.31 -9.51
C GLU A 219 28.54 29.81 -10.41
N THR A 220 28.33 31.01 -10.92
CA THR A 220 29.30 31.73 -11.74
C THR A 220 30.49 32.04 -10.82
N ILE A 221 31.60 31.34 -11.03
CA ILE A 221 32.86 31.54 -10.31
C ILE A 221 33.26 33.01 -10.46
N PRO A 222 33.37 33.82 -9.39
CA PRO A 222 33.94 35.15 -9.50
C PRO A 222 35.45 35.00 -9.78
N ILE A 223 35.86 35.50 -10.95
CA ILE A 223 37.25 35.58 -11.38
C ILE A 223 37.97 36.50 -10.40
N ALA A 224 38.89 35.94 -9.61
CA ALA A 224 39.76 36.73 -8.74
C ALA A 224 40.69 37.62 -9.61
N PRO A 225 40.86 38.92 -9.31
CA PRO A 225 41.80 39.75 -10.02
C PRO A 225 43.24 39.34 -9.68
N VAL A 226 44.03 39.06 -10.70
CA VAL A 226 45.48 38.86 -10.62
C VAL A 226 46.10 40.20 -10.19
N LEU A 227 46.66 40.24 -8.98
CA LEU A 227 47.51 41.34 -8.53
C LEU A 227 48.89 41.20 -9.19
N LEU A 228 49.26 42.22 -9.97
CA LEU A 228 50.61 42.52 -10.45
C LEU A 228 51.40 43.25 -9.35
#